data_AF-A0A381EI91-F1
#
_entry.id   AF-A0A381EI91-F1
#
_cell.length_a   1.000
_cell.length_b   1.000
_cell.length_c   1.000
_cell.angle_alpha   90.00
_cell.angle_beta   90.00
_cell.angle_gamma   90.00
#
_symmetry.space_group_name_H-M   'P 1'
#
loop_
_entity.id
_entity.type
_entity.pdbx_description
1 polymer ?
#
loop_
_entity_poly.entity_id
_entity_poly.type
_entity_poly.pdbx_seq_one_letter_code
_entity_poly.pdbx_strand_id
1 'polypeptide(L)'
;MEFTSYAYSMLNEFGNFMSFDMSEFCSFENKYTKTLFRLLKRYENSNLYLDKENPNVKIIKMNKNEFIKFMDPPSNYKMSHLDCFVLVPFLKELNGKSSSLKNLTYEKLYT
;
A
#
# COMPACT_ATOMS: atom_id res chain seq x y z
N MET A 1 0.14 -12.97 -26.30
CA MET A 1 0.77 -11.76 -25.76
C MET A 1 2.23 -12.12 -25.55
N GLU A 2 3.16 -11.53 -26.32
CA GLU A 2 4.60 -11.83 -26.18
C GLU A 2 5.27 -10.69 -25.41
N PHE A 3 6.03 -11.03 -24.39
CA PHE A 3 6.81 -10.05 -23.62
C PHE A 3 8.10 -9.72 -24.36
N THR A 4 8.51 -8.45 -24.30
CA THR A 4 9.80 -8.03 -24.85
C THR A 4 10.95 -8.63 -24.03
N SER A 5 12.12 -8.81 -24.64
CA SER A 5 13.34 -9.23 -23.92
C SER A 5 13.66 -8.31 -22.73
N TYR A 6 13.38 -7.02 -22.86
CA TYR A 6 13.48 -6.04 -21.77
C TYR A 6 12.50 -6.32 -20.62
N ALA A 7 11.23 -6.65 -20.91
CA ALA A 7 10.27 -7.02 -19.88
C ALA A 7 10.69 -8.30 -19.14
N TYR A 8 11.24 -9.30 -19.85
CA TYR A 8 11.81 -10.49 -19.22
C TYR A 8 12.98 -10.16 -18.28
N SER A 9 13.90 -9.30 -18.73
CA SER A 9 15.01 -8.82 -17.88
C SER A 9 14.50 -8.14 -16.62
N MET A 10 13.50 -7.27 -16.76
CA MET A 10 12.92 -6.53 -15.64
C MET A 10 12.10 -7.43 -14.69
N LEU A 11 11.55 -8.56 -15.15
CA LEU A 11 10.84 -9.50 -14.27
C LEU A 11 11.79 -10.45 -13.52
N ASN A 12 13.00 -10.66 -14.03
CA ASN A 12 13.97 -11.64 -13.53
C ASN A 12 15.12 -11.04 -12.69
N GLU A 13 15.19 -9.72 -12.48
CA GLU A 13 16.16 -9.09 -11.56
C GLU A 13 15.80 -9.32 -10.08
N PHE A 14 15.97 -10.56 -9.60
CA PHE A 14 15.65 -10.95 -8.22
C PHE A 14 16.49 -10.15 -7.20
N GLY A 15 15.86 -9.15 -6.57
CA GLY A 15 16.45 -8.41 -5.47
C GLY A 15 15.57 -7.31 -4.89
N ASN A 16 14.72 -6.68 -5.70
CA ASN A 16 13.92 -5.51 -5.30
C ASN A 16 12.41 -5.66 -5.56
N PHE A 17 11.90 -6.88 -5.69
CA PHE A 17 10.49 -7.11 -6.01
C PHE A 17 9.60 -7.23 -4.78
N MET A 18 8.39 -6.69 -4.93
CA MET A 18 7.27 -6.93 -4.05
C MET A 18 6.70 -8.32 -4.36
N SER A 19 6.61 -9.18 -3.36
CA SER A 19 5.92 -10.47 -3.42
C SER A 19 4.76 -10.47 -2.43
N PHE A 20 3.67 -11.13 -2.80
CA PHE A 20 2.48 -11.27 -1.96
C PHE A 20 1.60 -12.42 -2.49
N ASP A 21 0.67 -12.88 -1.66
CA ASP A 21 -0.31 -13.90 -2.06
C ASP A 21 -1.36 -13.29 -3.00
N MET A 22 -1.47 -13.85 -4.21
CA MET A 22 -2.42 -13.39 -5.20
C MET A 22 -3.87 -13.64 -4.79
N SER A 23 -4.15 -14.71 -4.04
CA SER A 23 -5.49 -15.02 -3.54
C SER A 23 -5.95 -13.97 -2.53
N GLU A 24 -5.06 -13.57 -1.62
CA GLU A 24 -5.29 -12.46 -0.69
C GLU A 24 -5.56 -11.16 -1.46
N PHE A 25 -4.71 -10.83 -2.44
CA PHE A 25 -4.87 -9.62 -3.25
C PHE A 25 -6.20 -9.58 -4.01
N CYS A 26 -6.63 -10.71 -4.57
CA CYS A 26 -7.88 -10.84 -5.30
C CYS A 26 -9.12 -10.75 -4.40
N SER A 27 -8.99 -11.03 -3.09
CA SER A 27 -10.10 -10.95 -2.13
C SER A 27 -10.57 -9.51 -1.85
N PHE A 28 -9.74 -8.52 -2.14
CA PHE A 28 -10.09 -7.12 -2.00
C PHE A 28 -10.95 -6.64 -3.17
N GLU A 29 -11.99 -5.87 -2.89
CA GLU A 29 -12.90 -5.33 -3.90
C GLU A 29 -12.51 -3.91 -4.28
N ASN A 30 -12.11 -3.10 -3.30
CA ASN A 30 -11.81 -1.68 -3.53
C ASN A 30 -10.42 -1.50 -4.19
N LYS A 31 -10.39 -0.71 -5.28
CA LYS A 31 -9.16 -0.34 -6.01
C LYS A 31 -8.11 0.27 -5.07
N TYR A 32 -8.51 1.18 -4.20
CA TYR A 32 -7.62 1.85 -3.26
C TYR A 32 -7.07 0.88 -2.21
N THR A 33 -7.88 -0.10 -1.79
CA THR A 33 -7.40 -1.18 -0.91
C THR A 33 -6.28 -1.95 -1.57
N LYS A 34 -6.45 -2.33 -2.84
CA LYS A 34 -5.41 -3.01 -3.63
C LYS A 34 -4.15 -2.16 -3.81
N THR A 35 -4.30 -0.88 -4.12
CA THR A 35 -3.18 0.07 -4.28
C THR A 35 -2.38 0.20 -2.99
N LEU A 36 -3.05 0.36 -1.84
CA LEU A 36 -2.39 0.45 -0.55
C LEU A 36 -1.82 -0.89 -0.06
N PHE A 37 -2.51 -2.01 -0.29
CA PHE A 37 -1.97 -3.33 0.02
C PHE A 37 -0.60 -3.54 -0.65
N ARG A 38 -0.52 -3.23 -1.95
CA ARG A 38 0.73 -3.27 -2.72
C ARG A 38 1.78 -2.33 -2.16
N LEU A 39 1.37 -1.12 -1.74
CA LEU A 39 2.27 -0.21 -1.02
C LEU A 39 2.82 -0.92 0.21
N LEU A 40 1.97 -1.33 1.15
CA LEU A 40 2.40 -1.95 2.40
C LEU A 40 3.31 -3.16 2.19
N LYS A 41 3.00 -4.03 1.22
CA LYS A 41 3.86 -5.18 0.85
C LYS A 41 5.24 -4.78 0.35
N ARG A 42 5.33 -3.69 -0.42
CA ARG A 42 6.63 -3.16 -0.88
C ARG A 42 7.50 -2.72 0.31
N TYR A 43 6.91 -2.09 1.32
CA TYR A 43 7.64 -1.61 2.50
C TYR A 43 7.87 -2.73 3.52
N GLU A 44 7.01 -3.74 3.57
CA GLU A 44 7.24 -4.94 4.38
C GLU A 44 8.54 -5.63 3.96
N ASN A 45 8.82 -5.70 2.66
CA ASN A 45 10.05 -6.25 2.12
C ASN A 45 11.29 -5.33 2.32
N SER A 46 11.12 -4.15 2.93
CA SER A 46 12.20 -3.18 3.21
C SER A 46 12.42 -3.01 4.72
N ASN A 47 13.64 -3.22 5.19
CA ASN A 47 14.00 -3.02 6.61
C ASN A 47 14.15 -1.53 7.02
N LEU A 48 13.92 -0.60 6.11
CA LEU A 48 14.18 0.84 6.31
C LEU A 48 13.16 1.54 7.23
N TYR A 49 12.03 0.90 7.53
CA TYR A 49 10.85 1.54 8.11
C TYR A 49 10.44 0.99 9.49
N LEU A 50 11.40 0.42 10.21
CA LEU A 50 11.20 -0.02 11.59
C LEU A 50 11.12 1.21 12.51
N ASP A 51 10.16 1.19 13.44
CA ASP A 51 10.14 2.15 14.52
C ASP A 51 11.34 1.91 15.45
N LYS A 52 12.06 2.98 15.81
CA LYS A 52 13.28 2.89 16.63
C LYS A 52 12.99 2.42 18.05
N GLU A 53 11.81 2.78 18.55
CA GLU A 53 11.34 2.41 19.89
C GLU A 53 10.64 1.04 19.88
N ASN A 54 9.95 0.70 18.78
CA ASN A 54 9.23 -0.56 18.62
C ASN A 54 9.62 -1.28 17.31
N PRO A 55 10.68 -2.10 17.30
CA PRO A 55 11.17 -2.78 16.09
C PRO A 55 10.18 -3.78 15.49
N ASN A 56 9.10 -4.11 16.19
CA ASN A 56 8.02 -4.96 15.68
C ASN A 56 6.93 -4.18 14.94
N VAL A 57 7.02 -2.85 14.91
CA VAL A 57 6.08 -1.95 14.23
C VAL A 57 6.78 -1.32 13.03
N LYS A 58 6.17 -1.47 11.85
CA LYS A 58 6.60 -0.78 10.64
C LYS A 58 5.76 0.48 10.45
N ILE A 59 6.41 1.63 10.28
CA ILE A 59 5.73 2.92 10.11
C ILE A 59 6.14 3.51 8.76
N ILE A 60 5.13 3.78 7.93
CA ILE A 60 5.32 4.50 6.66
C ILE A 60 4.83 5.93 6.86
N LYS A 61 5.75 6.88 6.72
CA LYS A 61 5.43 8.31 6.71
C LYS A 61 5.56 8.82 5.28
N MET A 62 4.57 9.56 4.82
CA MET A 62 4.61 10.26 3.54
C MET A 62 3.90 11.59 3.66
N ASN A 63 4.30 12.55 2.83
CA ASN A 63 3.60 13.82 2.80
C ASN A 63 2.25 13.69 2.06
N LYS A 64 1.38 14.67 2.29
CA LYS A 64 0.04 14.71 1.71
C LYS A 64 0.04 14.65 0.18
N ASN A 65 0.95 15.36 -0.49
CA ASN A 65 0.98 15.44 -1.95
C ASN A 65 1.47 14.13 -2.57
N GLU A 66 2.45 13.48 -1.93
CA GLU A 66 2.91 12.13 -2.28
C GLU A 66 1.79 11.11 -2.15
N PHE A 67 1.03 11.16 -1.06
CA PHE A 67 -0.12 10.27 -0.85
C PHE A 67 -1.17 10.45 -1.95
N ILE A 68 -1.56 11.70 -2.24
CA ILE A 68 -2.53 11.99 -3.31
C ILE A 68 -2.03 11.47 -4.65
N LYS A 69 -0.77 11.76 -4.99
CA LYS A 69 -0.16 11.30 -6.25
C LYS A 69 -0.12 9.77 -6.35
N PHE A 70 0.14 9.08 -5.23
CA PHE A 70 0.20 7.63 -5.19
C PHE A 70 -1.19 6.99 -5.30
N MET A 71 -2.18 7.56 -4.61
CA MET A 71 -3.54 7.04 -4.62
C MET A 71 -4.30 7.33 -5.91
N ASP A 72 -3.84 8.32 -6.68
CA ASP A 72 -4.42 8.75 -7.96
C ASP A 72 -5.96 8.87 -7.89
N PRO A 73 -6.49 9.67 -6.94
CA PRO A 73 -7.92 9.87 -6.81
C PRO A 73 -8.43 10.78 -7.95
N PRO A 74 -9.74 10.75 -8.26
CA PRO A 74 -10.36 11.67 -9.18
C PRO A 74 -10.07 13.14 -8.82
N SER A 75 -9.86 13.98 -9.84
CA SER A 75 -9.48 15.39 -9.67
C SER A 75 -10.49 16.24 -8.88
N ASN A 76 -11.74 15.78 -8.79
CA ASN A 76 -12.81 16.44 -8.02
C ASN A 76 -12.84 16.03 -6.53
N TYR A 77 -11.93 15.16 -6.07
CA TYR A 77 -11.89 14.77 -4.66
C TYR A 77 -11.31 15.89 -3.80
N LYS A 78 -12.08 16.31 -2.80
CA LYS A 78 -11.59 17.15 -1.71
C LYS A 78 -10.82 16.29 -0.71
N MET A 79 -10.06 16.92 0.19
CA MET A 79 -9.34 16.18 1.23
C MET A 79 -10.27 15.30 2.08
N SER A 80 -11.45 15.81 2.46
CA SER A 80 -12.45 15.03 3.18
C SER A 80 -12.92 13.78 2.42
N HIS A 81 -12.97 13.85 1.08
CA HIS A 81 -13.33 12.72 0.23
C HIS A 81 -12.24 11.64 0.27
N LEU A 82 -10.96 11.99 0.42
CA LEU A 82 -9.89 11.01 0.56
C LEU A 82 -10.04 10.21 1.85
N ASP A 83 -10.35 10.87 2.96
CA ASP A 83 -10.59 10.14 4.21
C ASP A 83 -11.77 9.17 4.08
N CYS A 84 -12.90 9.67 3.58
CA CYS A 84 -14.15 8.91 3.53
C CYS A 84 -14.15 7.79 2.50
N PHE A 85 -13.56 7.99 1.32
CA PHE A 85 -13.63 7.04 0.21
C PHE A 85 -12.35 6.24 0.00
N VAL A 86 -11.22 6.71 0.54
CA VAL A 86 -9.93 6.07 0.38
C VAL A 86 -9.48 5.44 1.69
N LEU A 87 -9.19 6.23 2.74
CA LEU A 87 -8.54 5.73 3.95
C LEU A 87 -9.45 4.85 4.83
N VAL A 88 -10.68 5.31 5.12
CA VAL A 88 -11.59 4.57 6.00
C VAL A 88 -12.04 3.23 5.40
N PRO A 89 -12.49 3.16 4.13
CA PRO A 89 -12.90 1.89 3.54
C PRO A 89 -11.73 0.90 3.43
N PHE A 90 -10.55 1.42 3.09
CA PHE A 90 -9.31 0.66 3.04
C PHE A 90 -8.99 -0.03 4.36
N LEU A 91 -8.91 0.73 5.47
CA LEU A 91 -8.52 0.18 6.76
C LEU A 91 -9.52 -0.86 7.24
N LYS A 92 -10.80 -0.61 7.00
CA LYS A 92 -11.87 -1.55 7.31
C LYS A 92 -11.72 -2.84 6.51
N GLU A 93 -11.46 -2.74 5.21
CA GLU A 93 -11.33 -3.91 4.34
C GLU A 93 -10.05 -4.69 4.62
N LEU A 94 -8.90 -4.03 4.78
CA LEU A 94 -7.65 -4.71 5.12
C LEU A 94 -7.72 -5.40 6.47
N ASN A 95 -8.12 -4.71 7.54
CA ASN A 95 -8.20 -5.34 8.85
C ASN A 95 -9.26 -6.46 8.92
N GLY A 96 -10.26 -6.43 8.05
CA GLY A 96 -11.31 -7.46 7.98
C GLY A 96 -10.98 -8.66 7.10
N LYS A 97 -10.23 -8.48 6.01
CA LYS A 97 -10.00 -9.52 4.98
C LYS A 97 -8.53 -9.94 4.83
N SER A 98 -7.57 -9.10 5.19
CA SER A 98 -6.15 -9.43 5.02
C SER A 98 -5.74 -10.51 6.01
N SER A 99 -5.10 -11.56 5.50
CA SER A 99 -4.50 -12.61 6.32
C SER A 99 -3.09 -12.23 6.77
N SER A 100 -2.38 -11.41 5.97
CA SER A 100 -0.97 -11.07 6.18
C SER A 100 -0.73 -9.72 6.84
N LEU A 101 -1.66 -8.76 6.74
CA LEU A 101 -1.57 -7.46 7.40
C LEU A 101 -2.64 -7.37 8.48
N LYS A 102 -2.22 -7.09 9.72
CA LYS A 102 -3.12 -7.03 10.88
C LYS A 102 -2.88 -5.77 11.70
N ASN A 103 -3.93 -5.29 12.35
CA ASN A 103 -3.90 -4.17 13.29
C ASN A 103 -3.35 -2.88 12.65
N LEU A 104 -3.71 -2.65 11.38
CA LEU A 104 -3.31 -1.45 10.67
C LEU A 104 -4.04 -0.23 11.26
N THR A 105 -3.28 0.80 11.54
CA THR A 105 -3.75 2.10 12.00
C THR A 105 -3.11 3.21 11.17
N TYR A 106 -3.68 4.40 11.22
CA TYR A 106 -3.13 5.58 10.57
C TYR A 106 -3.30 6.79 11.48
N GLU A 107 -2.40 7.73 11.33
CA GLU A 107 -2.44 9.01 12.00
C GLU A 107 -2.15 10.13 10.99
N LYS A 108 -2.85 11.25 11.16
CA LYS A 108 -2.55 12.47 10.41
C LYS A 108 -1.62 13.33 11.24
N LEU A 109 -0.43 13.57 10.71
CA LEU A 109 0.53 14.49 11.29
C LEU A 109 0.21 15.90 10.80
N TYR A 110 -0.23 16.77 11.71
CA TYR A 110 -0.42 18.19 11.45
C TYR A 110 0.87 18.92 11.86
N THR A 111 1.81 19.00 10.93
CA THR A 111 2.99 19.88 11.02
C THR A 111 2.67 21.25 10.43
#